data_AF-A0A7V3F7H0-F1
#
_entry.id   AF-A0A7V3F7H0-F1
#
_cell.length_a   1.000
_cell.length_b   1.000
_cell.length_c   1.000
_cell.angle_alpha   90.00
_cell.angle_beta   90.00
_cell.angle_gamma   90.00
#
_symmetry.space_group_name_H-M   'P 1'
#
loop_
_entity.id
_entity.type
_entity.pdbx_description
1 polymer ?
#
loop_
_entity_poly.entity_id
_entity_poly.type
_entity_poly.pdbx_seq_one_letter_code
_entity_poly.pdbx_strand_id
1 'polypeptide(L)' 'MAASEGIALDQLRVLAERAGLRLTDEELTGLKPMYDHYARQIAALFDLDLEAEDLAVMYTPNWDPQS' A
#
# COMPACT_ATOMS: atom_id res chain seq x y z
N MET A 1 1.82 15.91 15.12
CA MET A 1 1.85 15.00 13.97
C MET A 1 2.65 13.79 14.39
N ALA A 2 1.98 12.68 14.68
CA ALA A 2 2.65 11.45 15.08
C ALA A 2 3.39 10.92 13.85
N ALA A 3 4.71 10.78 13.94
CA ALA A 3 5.44 9.97 12.98
C ALA A 3 4.76 8.60 12.99
N SER A 4 4.24 8.16 11.84
CA SER A 4 3.87 6.76 11.68
C SER A 4 5.15 5.97 11.88
N GLU A 5 5.39 5.51 13.11
CA GLU A 5 6.29 4.40 13.36
C GLU A 5 5.80 3.31 12.40
N GLY A 6 6.59 3.04 11.36
CA GLY A 6 6.27 1.99 10.42
C GLY A 6 6.03 0.68 11.18
N ILE A 7 5.33 -0.25 10.54
CA ILE A 7 5.02 -1.54 11.18
C ILE A 7 6.29 -2.26 11.64
N ALA A 8 6.19 -3.11 12.66
CA ALA A 8 7.31 -3.97 13.06
C ALA A 8 7.60 -5.04 11.98
N LEU A 9 8.80 -5.63 12.01
CA LEU A 9 9.16 -6.73 11.10
C LEU A 9 8.21 -7.92 11.21
N ASP A 10 7.75 -8.26 12.42
CA ASP A 10 6.78 -9.34 12.64
C ASP A 10 5.43 -9.04 11.98
N GLN A 11 5.00 -7.78 11.98
CA GLN A 11 3.78 -7.36 11.30
C GLN A 11 3.96 -7.41 9.78
N LEU A 12 5.13 -7.02 9.27
CA LEU A 12 5.45 -7.13 7.85
C LEU A 12 5.45 -8.60 7.40
N ARG A 13 5.92 -9.52 8.25
CA ARG A 13 5.87 -10.97 7.98
C ARG A 13 4.45 -11.47 7.78
N VAL A 14 3.53 -11.11 8.68
CA VAL A 14 2.12 -11.46 8.56
C VAL A 14 1.51 -10.91 7.26
N LEU A 15 1.85 -9.68 6.87
CA LEU A 15 1.38 -9.10 5.60
C LEU A 15 1.93 -9.85 4.37
N ALA A 16 3.23 -10.16 4.38
CA ALA A 16 3.88 -10.91 3.31
C ALA A 16 3.23 -12.31 3.15
N GLU A 17 3.01 -13.02 4.26
CA GLU A 17 2.35 -14.33 4.25
C GLU A 17 0.92 -14.25 3.70
N ARG A 18 0.15 -13.20 4.05
CA ARG A 18 -1.20 -12.97 3.52
C ARG A 18 -1.21 -12.64 2.03
N ALA A 19 -0.14 -12.04 1.52
CA ALA A 19 0.07 -11.83 0.09
C ALA A 19 0.55 -13.10 -0.64
N GLY A 20 0.72 -14.23 0.08
CA GLY A 20 1.22 -15.48 -0.47
C GLY A 20 2.74 -15.53 -0.62
N LEU A 21 3.46 -14.57 -0.05
CA LEU A 21 4.93 -14.52 -0.07
C LEU A 21 5.48 -15.21 1.17
N ARG A 22 6.35 -16.19 0.96
CA ARG A 22 7.17 -16.81 2.02
C ARG A 22 8.58 -16.26 1.91
N LEU A 23 8.86 -15.22 2.70
CA LEU A 23 10.15 -14.54 2.71
C LEU A 23 11.00 -15.01 3.89
N THR A 24 12.29 -15.13 3.66
CA THR A 24 13.29 -15.27 4.73
C THR A 24 13.44 -13.98 5.52
N ASP A 25 14.06 -14.05 6.70
CA ASP A 25 14.30 -12.86 7.54
C ASP A 25 15.14 -11.79 6.83
N GLU A 26 16.10 -12.21 6.01
CA GLU A 26 16.96 -11.32 5.22
C GLU A 26 16.17 -10.62 4.12
N GLU A 27 15.35 -11.35 3.36
CA GLU A 27 14.46 -10.79 2.34
C GLU A 27 13.43 -9.84 2.94
N LEU A 28 12.87 -10.19 4.11
CA LEU A 28 11.91 -9.35 4.82
C LEU A 28 12.56 -8.03 5.30
N THR A 29 13.81 -8.11 5.77
CA THR A 29 14.62 -6.95 6.16
C THR A 29 14.95 -6.07 4.95
N GLY A 30 15.26 -6.68 3.80
CA GLY A 30 15.47 -5.96 2.54
C GLY A 30 14.20 -5.30 1.99
N LEU A 31 13.04 -5.91 2.20
CA LEU A 31 11.74 -5.38 1.76
C LEU A 31 11.25 -4.20 2.63
N LYS A 32 11.58 -4.20 3.92
CA LYS A 32 11.07 -3.25 4.91
C LYS A 32 11.25 -1.76 4.53
N PRO A 33 12.42 -1.29 4.07
CA PRO A 33 12.59 0.11 3.68
C PRO A 33 11.68 0.52 2.52
N MET A 34 11.45 -0.39 1.57
CA MET A 34 10.55 -0.15 0.44
C MET A 34 9.10 -0.05 0.92
N TYR A 35 8.67 -0.97 1.78
CA TYR A 35 7.34 -0.91 2.40
C TYR A 35 7.14 0.41 3.16
N ASP A 36 8.09 0.79 4.01
CA ASP A 36 8.01 2.02 4.81
C ASP A 36 7.94 3.29 3.94
N HIS A 37 8.62 3.29 2.79
CA HIS A 37 8.53 4.38 1.84
C HIS A 37 7.11 4.56 1.29
N TYR A 38 6.50 3.48 0.79
CA TYR A 38 5.16 3.52 0.22
C TYR A 38 4.08 3.71 1.29
N ALA A 39 4.25 3.14 2.48
CA ALA A 39 3.30 3.32 3.58
C ALA A 39 3.12 4.81 3.93
N ARG A 40 4.20 5.60 3.93
CA ARG A 40 4.12 7.05 4.14
C ARG A 40 3.38 7.78 3.01
N GLN A 41 3.61 7.39 1.76
CA GLN A 41 2.91 8.01 0.62
C GLN A 41 1.43 7.67 0.63
N ILE A 42 1.07 6.42 0.91
CA ILE A 42 -0.31 5.96 1.03
C ILE A 42 -1.02 6.70 2.18
N ALA A 43 -0.36 6.87 3.33
CA ALA A 43 -0.91 7.65 4.43
C ALA A 43 -1.22 9.10 4.02
N ALA A 44 -0.34 9.74 3.23
CA ALA A 44 -0.58 11.09 2.71
C ALA A 44 -1.77 11.14 1.75
N LEU A 45 -2.03 10.07 0.98
CA LEU A 45 -3.23 9.99 0.13
C LEU A 45 -4.52 9.84 0.94
N PHE A 46 -4.49 9.06 2.04
CA PHE A 46 -5.65 8.90 2.91
C PHE A 46 -5.98 10.15 3.74
N ASP A 47 -5.03 11.07 3.89
CA ASP A 47 -5.23 12.36 4.58
C ASP A 47 -5.88 13.42 3.67
N LEU A 48 -6.08 13.11 2.38
CA LEU A 48 -6.78 13.99 1.46
C LEU A 48 -8.30 13.91 1.71
N ASP A 49 -8.90 15.04 2.08
CA ASP A 49 -10.34 15.19 2.13
C ASP A 49 -10.86 15.35 0.70
N LEU A 50 -11.48 14.29 0.17
CA LEU A 50 -12.14 14.30 -1.12
C LEU A 50 -13.54 14.87 -0.91
N GLU A 51 -13.74 16.14 -1.24
CA GLU A 51 -15.06 16.78 -1.18
C GLU A 51 -16.06 16.04 -2.09
N ALA A 52 -17.36 16.22 -1.84
CA ALA A 52 -18.44 15.42 -2.43
C ALA A 52 -18.47 15.38 -3.98
N GLU A 53 -17.83 16.32 -4.67
CA GLU A 53 -17.69 16.33 -6.14
C GLU A 53 -16.62 15.35 -6.67
N ASP A 54 -15.59 15.00 -5.88
CA ASP A 54 -14.47 14.15 -6.33
C ASP A 54 -14.74 12.64 -6.18
N LEU A 55 -15.76 12.25 -5.41
CA LEU A 55 -16.18 10.85 -5.26
C LEU A 55 -16.98 10.31 -6.46
N ALA A 56 -17.35 11.17 -7.42
CA ALA A 56 -18.16 10.81 -8.57
C ALA A 56 -17.35 10.34 -9.80
N VAL A 57 -16.08 9.97 -9.63
CA VAL A 57 -15.29 9.38 -10.73
C VAL A 57 -15.65 7.90 -10.87
N MET A 58 -16.69 7.63 -11.66
CA MET A 58 -16.99 6.30 -12.17
C MET A 58 -15.88 5.90 -13.14
N TYR A 59 -14.98 5.00 -12.71
CA TYR A 59 -14.05 4.35 -13.62
C TYR A 59 -14.85 3.44 -14.57
N THR A 60 -15.02 3.86 -15.82
CA THR A 60 -15.49 3.02 -16.92
C THR A 60 -14.27 2.42 -17.60
N PRO A 61 -13.90 1.15 -17.33
CA PRO A 61 -12.80 0.54 -18.06
C PRO A 61 -13.14 0.49 -19.55
N ASN A 62 -12.33 1.17 -20.38
CA ASN A 62 -12.37 0.99 -21.83
C ASN A 62 -11.67 -0.34 -22.16
N TRP A 63 -12.37 -1.46 -21.97
CA TRP A 63 -11.95 -2.72 -22.57
C TRP A 63 -12.23 -2.61 -24.07
N ASP A 64 -11.26 -2.11 -24.83
CA ASP A 64 -11.33 -2.22 -26.29
C ASP A 64 -11.51 -3.72 -26.63
N PRO A 65 -12.57 -4.11 -27.36
CA PRO A 65 -12.71 -5.48 -27.80
C PRO A 65 -11.56 -5.78 -28.76
N GLN A 66 -10.69 -6.72 -28.38
CA GLN A 66 -9.60 -7.18 -29.24
C GLN A 66 -10.23 -7.79 -30.51
N SER A 67 -10.03 -7.10 -31.63
CA SER A 67 -10.38 -7.54 -32.99
C SER A 67 -9.48 -8.67 -33.46
#